data_AF-A0A6L9KA61-F1
#
_entry.id   AF-A0A6L9KA61-F1
#
_cell.length_a   1.000
_cell.length_b   1.000
_cell.length_c   1.000
_cell.angle_alpha   90.00
_cell.angle_beta   90.00
_cell.angle_gamma   90.00
#
_symmetry.space_group_name_H-M   'P 1'
#
loop_
_entity.id
_entity.type
_entity.pdbx_description
1 polymer ?
#
loop_
_entity_poly.entity_id
_entity_poly.type
_entity_poly.pdbx_seq_one_letter_code
_entity_poly.pdbx_strand_id
1 'polypeptide(L)'
;MNRIPKYSLVLLSFFLLLSSCNKRNRFEIDTTKNRYEVKIHRFDKDLILLDTFHIKASMDSLYSNYPDFLPIFTENILETPSSDTAEVKKLVLQFLSDTTFMPVNKKTLDAFNNVSDIEKTVSKAYTYILYYFPEIALPEIYFYVSGFNRSVMLNEKFIALGTDMYLGSDFEPYKNLTYKYLLYNMRRECMATDLVSATLFRMFVMNSSQDRLIDNMIFRGKVMYLLSVFMPDENKDKLMGYTPEQWEWCEDYEKQIWTAIIDQKDLFSTDKLLIRKYMNDAPFTSPISQESPGRLGTWIGWRIVTSYMNKNTNIDLKELMNENNSQKILENSAYRP
;
A
#
# COMPACT_ATOMS: atom_id res chain seq x y z
N MET A 1 31.28 50.91 30.08
CA MET A 1 30.57 49.63 30.25
C MET A 1 29.11 49.83 29.89
N ASN A 2 28.73 49.64 28.62
CA ASN A 2 27.34 49.77 28.18
C ASN A 2 26.57 48.51 28.59
N ARG A 3 25.66 48.65 29.55
CA ARG A 3 24.76 47.59 29.99
C ARG A 3 23.73 47.35 28.88
N ILE A 4 23.85 46.21 28.20
CA ILE A 4 22.82 45.73 27.28
C ILE A 4 21.53 45.54 28.11
N PRO A 5 20.41 46.19 27.74
CA PRO A 5 19.17 46.08 28.51
C PRO A 5 18.65 44.64 28.46
N LYS A 6 18.32 44.08 29.62
CA LYS A 6 17.84 42.69 29.80
C LYS A 6 16.66 42.32 28.87
N TYR A 7 15.85 43.31 28.47
CA TYR A 7 14.73 43.13 27.55
C TYR A 7 15.15 42.82 26.10
N SER A 8 16.35 43.25 25.68
CA SER A 8 16.87 42.99 24.34
C SER A 8 17.34 41.54 24.14
N LEU A 9 17.68 40.84 25.22
CA LEU A 9 18.05 39.42 25.20
C LEU A 9 16.80 38.50 25.14
N VAL A 10 15.68 38.91 25.77
CA VAL A 10 14.42 38.16 25.76
C VAL A 10 13.72 38.26 24.40
N LEU A 11 13.80 39.41 23.73
CA LEU A 11 13.28 39.57 22.36
C LEU A 11 14.09 38.76 21.33
N LEU A 12 15.40 38.62 21.51
CA LEU A 12 16.25 37.81 20.64
C LEU A 12 16.00 36.30 20.84
N SER A 13 15.70 35.84 22.05
CA SER A 13 15.30 34.44 22.31
C SER A 13 13.91 34.11 21.76
N PHE A 14 12.99 35.08 21.70
CA PHE A 14 11.66 34.89 21.12
C PHE A 14 11.69 34.83 19.58
N PHE A 15 12.62 35.55 18.94
CA PHE A 15 12.81 35.50 17.48
C PHE A 15 13.50 34.20 17.01
N LEU A 16 14.35 33.61 17.85
CA LEU A 16 14.98 32.31 17.58
C LEU A 16 14.02 31.12 17.71
N LEU A 17 12.93 31.24 18.49
CA LEU A 17 11.89 30.21 18.60
C LEU A 17 10.91 30.20 17.41
N LEU A 18 10.77 31.32 16.69
CA LEU A 18 9.96 31.41 15.47
C LEU A 18 10.73 30.96 14.21
N SER A 19 12.02 30.69 14.33
CA SER A 19 12.84 30.01 13.31
C SER A 19 12.81 28.48 13.49
N SER A 20 11.70 27.93 13.99
CA SER A 20 11.39 26.53 13.73
C SER A 20 11.25 26.39 12.23
N CYS A 21 12.34 25.96 11.59
CA CYS A 21 12.33 25.51 10.21
C CYS A 21 11.15 24.57 10.07
N ASN A 22 10.08 25.02 9.40
CA ASN A 22 9.25 24.15 8.60
C ASN A 22 10.21 23.48 7.62
N LYS A 23 10.85 22.39 8.05
CA LYS A 23 11.60 21.50 7.16
C LYS A 23 10.53 20.92 6.24
N ARG A 24 10.25 21.65 5.15
CA ARG A 24 9.61 21.06 3.98
C ARG A 24 10.33 19.75 3.73
N ASN A 25 9.55 18.69 3.53
CA ASN A 25 10.10 17.40 3.19
C ASN A 25 11.01 17.62 1.97
N ARG A 26 12.27 17.18 2.03
CA ARG A 26 13.25 17.44 0.94
C ARG A 26 12.84 16.83 -0.40
N PHE A 27 11.84 15.93 -0.38
CA PHE A 27 11.26 15.29 -1.54
C PHE A 27 9.84 15.79 -1.86
N GLU A 28 9.39 16.89 -1.25
CA GLU A 28 8.11 17.49 -1.59
C GLU A 28 8.17 18.14 -2.98
N ILE A 29 7.13 17.91 -3.79
CA ILE A 29 6.99 18.50 -5.13
C ILE A 29 5.64 19.22 -5.26
N ASP A 30 5.56 20.17 -6.18
CA ASP A 30 4.30 20.81 -6.55
C ASP A 30 3.51 19.92 -7.51
N THR A 31 2.56 19.15 -6.98
CA THR A 31 1.72 18.24 -7.77
C THR A 31 0.58 18.94 -8.52
N THR A 32 0.49 20.27 -8.47
CA THR A 32 -0.51 21.02 -9.26
C THR A 32 -0.07 21.23 -10.71
N LYS A 33 1.23 21.08 -10.99
CA LYS A 33 1.83 21.20 -12.32
C LYS A 33 2.12 19.82 -12.89
N ASN A 34 1.86 19.64 -14.19
CA ASN A 34 2.08 18.37 -14.90
C ASN A 34 1.47 17.16 -14.18
N ARG A 35 0.29 17.38 -13.57
CA ARG A 35 -0.41 16.37 -12.79
C ARG A 35 -0.81 15.20 -13.69
N TYR A 36 -0.49 13.99 -13.24
CA TYR A 36 -1.03 12.77 -13.84
C TYR A 36 -2.45 12.55 -13.31
N GLU A 37 -3.43 12.47 -14.20
CA GLU A 37 -4.83 12.23 -13.82
C GLU A 37 -5.15 10.73 -13.99
N VAL A 38 -5.37 10.07 -12.86
CA VAL A 38 -5.82 8.68 -12.81
C VAL A 38 -7.31 8.62 -13.10
N LYS A 39 -7.70 7.72 -14.00
CA LYS A 39 -9.08 7.29 -14.17
C LYS A 39 -9.20 5.82 -13.77
N ILE A 40 -10.18 5.53 -12.91
CA ILE A 40 -10.48 4.16 -12.51
C ILE A 40 -11.55 3.58 -13.44
N HIS A 41 -11.24 2.45 -14.05
CA HIS A 41 -12.15 1.67 -14.86
C HIS A 41 -13.05 0.84 -13.95
N ARG A 42 -14.37 1.11 -14.00
CA ARG A 42 -15.36 0.59 -13.07
C ARG A 42 -16.02 -0.69 -13.58
N PHE A 43 -15.21 -1.72 -13.79
CA PHE A 43 -15.69 -3.04 -14.21
C PHE A 43 -16.68 -3.64 -13.19
N ASP A 44 -16.45 -3.42 -11.89
CA ASP A 44 -17.39 -3.73 -10.81
C ASP A 44 -18.80 -3.19 -11.10
N LYS A 45 -18.90 -1.89 -11.41
CA LYS A 45 -20.17 -1.23 -11.68
C LYS A 45 -20.81 -1.76 -12.96
N ASP A 46 -20.04 -1.90 -14.02
CA ASP A 46 -20.54 -2.34 -15.32
C ASP A 46 -20.99 -3.81 -15.28
N LEU A 47 -20.32 -4.66 -14.50
CA LEU A 47 -20.71 -6.04 -14.28
C LEU A 47 -21.99 -6.13 -13.43
N ILE A 48 -22.08 -5.38 -12.32
CA ILE A 48 -23.23 -5.44 -11.41
C ILE A 48 -24.51 -4.88 -12.08
N LEU A 49 -24.37 -3.84 -12.90
CA LEU A 49 -25.50 -3.17 -13.57
C LEU A 49 -25.81 -3.74 -14.96
N LEU A 50 -25.27 -4.91 -15.29
CA LEU A 50 -25.46 -5.55 -16.58
C LEU A 50 -26.95 -5.82 -16.85
N ASP A 51 -27.44 -5.45 -18.04
CA ASP A 51 -28.83 -5.74 -18.43
C ASP A 51 -29.01 -7.24 -18.73
N THR A 52 -29.57 -7.95 -17.76
CA THR A 52 -29.80 -9.40 -17.85
C THR A 52 -30.92 -9.77 -18.84
N PHE A 53 -31.80 -8.84 -19.22
CA PHE A 53 -32.83 -9.09 -20.25
C PHE A 53 -32.22 -9.12 -21.66
N HIS A 54 -31.12 -8.39 -21.89
CA HIS A 54 -30.38 -8.34 -23.15
C HIS A 54 -28.96 -8.89 -23.02
N ILE A 55 -28.80 -9.94 -22.20
CA ILE A 55 -27.50 -10.44 -21.74
C ILE A 55 -26.46 -10.65 -22.84
N LYS A 56 -26.86 -11.10 -24.04
CA LYS A 56 -25.91 -11.27 -25.15
C LYS A 56 -25.26 -9.93 -25.52
N ALA A 57 -26.07 -8.90 -25.78
CA ALA A 57 -25.57 -7.58 -26.16
C ALA A 57 -24.76 -6.93 -25.04
N SER A 58 -25.21 -7.10 -23.79
CA SER A 58 -24.50 -6.58 -22.62
C SER A 58 -23.13 -7.24 -22.41
N MET A 59 -23.05 -8.56 -22.57
CA MET A 59 -21.77 -9.27 -22.53
C MET A 59 -20.87 -8.87 -23.70
N ASP A 60 -21.39 -8.78 -24.93
CA ASP A 60 -20.62 -8.31 -26.10
C ASP A 60 -20.01 -6.92 -25.84
N SER A 61 -20.78 -6.00 -25.22
CA SER A 61 -20.27 -4.69 -24.80
C SER A 61 -19.22 -4.79 -23.70
N LEU A 62 -19.38 -5.69 -22.72
CA LEU A 62 -18.43 -5.87 -21.64
C LEU A 62 -17.07 -6.37 -22.16
N TYR A 63 -17.07 -7.33 -23.10
CA TYR A 63 -15.86 -7.77 -23.81
C TYR A 63 -15.19 -6.61 -24.59
N SER A 64 -15.98 -5.79 -25.27
CA SER A 64 -15.45 -4.66 -26.03
C SER A 64 -14.86 -3.55 -25.16
N ASN A 65 -15.44 -3.30 -23.98
CA ASN A 65 -15.02 -2.23 -23.09
C ASN A 65 -13.81 -2.62 -22.22
N TYR A 66 -13.58 -3.93 -22.02
CA TYR A 66 -12.55 -4.46 -21.12
C TYR A 66 -11.66 -5.54 -21.80
N PRO A 67 -11.10 -5.29 -22.99
CA PRO A 67 -10.43 -6.33 -23.78
C PRO A 67 -9.17 -6.91 -23.11
N ASP A 68 -8.46 -6.09 -22.33
CA ASP A 68 -7.25 -6.51 -21.60
C ASP A 68 -7.54 -7.07 -20.20
N PHE A 69 -8.64 -6.63 -19.58
CA PHE A 69 -8.99 -6.98 -18.20
C PHE A 69 -9.88 -8.23 -18.12
N LEU A 70 -10.93 -8.30 -18.95
CA LEU A 70 -11.95 -9.34 -18.85
C LEU A 70 -11.37 -10.76 -19.02
N PRO A 71 -10.42 -11.03 -19.96
CA PRO A 71 -9.86 -12.38 -20.06
C PRO A 71 -9.16 -12.86 -18.79
N ILE A 72 -8.41 -11.95 -18.15
CA ILE A 72 -7.73 -12.24 -16.88
C ILE A 72 -8.75 -12.42 -15.75
N PHE A 73 -9.83 -11.63 -15.74
CA PHE A 73 -10.92 -11.81 -14.79
C PHE A 73 -11.59 -13.17 -14.94
N THR A 74 -11.96 -13.59 -16.16
CA THR A 74 -12.63 -14.87 -16.38
C THR A 74 -11.74 -16.04 -15.99
N GLU A 75 -10.45 -16.00 -16.33
CA GLU A 75 -9.52 -17.09 -16.02
C GLU A 75 -9.19 -17.17 -14.53
N ASN A 76 -8.98 -16.04 -13.85
CA ASN A 76 -8.52 -16.04 -12.45
C ASN A 76 -9.64 -16.00 -11.41
N ILE A 77 -10.83 -15.52 -11.79
CA ILE A 77 -11.98 -15.38 -10.87
C ILE A 77 -13.08 -16.39 -11.20
N LEU A 78 -13.40 -16.57 -12.49
CA LEU A 78 -14.42 -17.53 -12.92
C LEU A 78 -13.85 -18.91 -13.28
N GLU A 79 -12.52 -19.07 -13.24
CA GLU A 79 -11.80 -20.31 -13.59
C GLU A 79 -12.20 -20.85 -14.97
N THR A 80 -12.52 -19.94 -15.90
CA THR A 80 -13.08 -20.26 -17.21
C THR A 80 -12.33 -19.49 -18.31
N PRO A 81 -11.93 -20.15 -19.42
CA PRO A 81 -11.33 -19.46 -20.56
C PRO A 81 -12.26 -18.38 -21.11
N SER A 82 -11.70 -17.21 -21.39
CA SER A 82 -12.47 -16.08 -21.95
C SER A 82 -13.11 -16.38 -23.31
N SER A 83 -12.62 -17.38 -24.03
CA SER A 83 -13.18 -17.85 -25.29
C SER A 83 -14.46 -18.68 -25.13
N ASP A 84 -14.72 -19.26 -23.95
CA ASP A 84 -15.98 -19.94 -23.63
C ASP A 84 -17.05 -18.93 -23.20
N THR A 85 -17.46 -18.10 -24.17
CA THR A 85 -18.44 -17.02 -23.94
C THR A 85 -19.79 -17.53 -23.43
N ALA A 86 -20.13 -18.80 -23.68
CA ALA A 86 -21.36 -19.41 -23.20
C ALA A 86 -21.30 -19.69 -21.70
N GLU A 87 -20.22 -20.31 -21.21
CA GLU A 87 -20.04 -20.59 -19.79
C GLU A 87 -19.80 -19.30 -18.99
N VAL A 88 -18.98 -18.37 -19.49
CA VAL A 88 -18.75 -17.06 -18.84
C VAL A 88 -20.07 -16.34 -18.62
N LYS A 89 -20.93 -16.27 -19.64
CA LYS A 89 -22.26 -15.65 -19.54
C LYS A 89 -23.13 -16.33 -18.48
N LYS A 90 -23.12 -17.66 -18.42
CA LYS A 90 -23.88 -18.43 -17.41
C LYS A 90 -23.39 -18.11 -16.00
N LEU A 91 -22.08 -18.09 -15.77
CA LEU A 91 -21.48 -17.78 -14.46
C LEU A 91 -21.77 -16.34 -14.03
N VAL A 92 -21.72 -15.38 -14.96
CA VAL A 92 -22.11 -13.98 -14.69
C VAL A 92 -23.58 -13.89 -14.28
N LEU A 93 -24.49 -14.55 -14.99
CA LEU A 93 -25.92 -14.56 -14.62
C LEU A 93 -26.14 -15.22 -13.25
N GLN A 94 -25.42 -16.30 -12.93
CA GLN A 94 -25.49 -16.93 -11.62
C GLN A 94 -25.01 -15.99 -10.52
N PHE A 95 -23.86 -15.34 -10.70
CA PHE A 95 -23.33 -14.36 -9.75
C PHE A 95 -24.32 -13.20 -9.50
N LEU A 96 -24.91 -12.64 -10.55
CA LEU A 96 -25.84 -11.51 -10.45
C LEU A 96 -27.19 -11.89 -9.82
N SER A 97 -27.58 -13.17 -9.88
CA SER A 97 -28.83 -13.69 -9.30
C SER A 97 -28.63 -14.37 -7.93
N ASP A 98 -27.39 -14.47 -7.45
CA ASP A 98 -27.08 -15.08 -6.16
C ASP A 98 -27.57 -14.19 -5.00
N THR A 99 -28.51 -14.70 -4.21
CA THR A 99 -29.10 -13.98 -3.07
C THR A 99 -28.09 -13.61 -1.98
N THR A 100 -26.95 -14.30 -1.92
CA THR A 100 -25.84 -14.02 -1.01
C THR A 100 -25.05 -12.79 -1.48
N PHE A 101 -24.82 -12.67 -2.78
CA PHE A 101 -24.01 -11.58 -3.35
C PHE A 101 -24.83 -10.34 -3.73
N MET A 102 -26.15 -10.44 -3.92
CA MET A 102 -26.99 -9.27 -4.18
C MET A 102 -26.83 -8.14 -3.12
N PRO A 103 -26.85 -8.41 -1.80
CA PRO A 103 -26.59 -7.38 -0.79
C PRO A 103 -25.17 -6.82 -0.85
N VAL A 104 -24.19 -7.66 -1.18
CA VAL A 104 -22.77 -7.28 -1.33
C VAL A 104 -22.62 -6.32 -2.51
N ASN A 105 -23.15 -6.71 -3.67
CA ASN A 105 -23.13 -5.92 -4.90
C ASN A 105 -23.82 -4.56 -4.72
N LYS A 106 -24.96 -4.53 -4.01
CA LYS A 106 -25.61 -3.28 -3.63
C LYS A 106 -24.70 -2.39 -2.78
N LYS A 107 -24.10 -2.94 -1.71
CA LYS A 107 -23.19 -2.19 -0.84
C LYS A 107 -21.94 -1.71 -1.59
N THR A 108 -21.42 -2.50 -2.53
CA THR A 108 -20.33 -2.10 -3.43
C THR A 108 -20.72 -0.89 -4.26
N LEU A 109 -21.88 -0.93 -4.94
CA LEU A 109 -22.35 0.22 -5.72
C LEU A 109 -22.52 1.46 -4.85
N ASP A 110 -23.05 1.32 -3.64
CA ASP A 110 -23.25 2.44 -2.72
C ASP A 110 -21.91 3.02 -2.23
N ALA A 111 -20.99 2.17 -1.73
CA ALA A 111 -19.70 2.57 -1.18
C ALA A 111 -18.75 3.18 -2.22
N PHE A 112 -18.87 2.74 -3.48
CA PHE A 112 -18.03 3.18 -4.59
C PHE A 112 -18.83 3.99 -5.63
N ASN A 113 -20.00 4.55 -5.30
CA ASN A 113 -20.77 5.34 -6.27
C ASN A 113 -19.94 6.52 -6.82
N ASN A 114 -19.13 7.12 -5.95
CA ASN A 114 -18.09 8.08 -6.31
C ASN A 114 -16.71 7.55 -5.90
N VAL A 115 -15.75 7.64 -6.82
CA VAL A 115 -14.35 7.24 -6.62
C VAL A 115 -13.37 8.40 -6.85
N SER A 116 -13.88 9.62 -7.04
CA SER A 116 -13.06 10.79 -7.39
C SER A 116 -12.02 11.14 -6.32
N ASP A 117 -12.30 10.85 -5.06
CA ASP A 117 -11.36 11.00 -3.96
C ASP A 117 -10.20 10.01 -4.05
N ILE A 118 -10.48 8.74 -4.38
CA ILE A 118 -9.45 7.73 -4.63
C ILE A 118 -8.63 8.13 -5.87
N GLU A 119 -9.30 8.49 -6.97
CA GLU A 119 -8.66 8.99 -8.19
C GLU A 119 -7.74 10.18 -7.87
N LYS A 120 -8.20 11.14 -7.06
CA LYS A 120 -7.42 12.33 -6.69
C LYS A 120 -6.18 11.97 -5.88
N THR A 121 -6.30 11.10 -4.88
CA THR A 121 -5.19 10.68 -4.03
C THR A 121 -4.15 9.89 -4.83
N VAL A 122 -4.58 8.93 -5.65
CA VAL A 122 -3.66 8.13 -6.49
C VAL A 122 -3.02 9.01 -7.57
N SER A 123 -3.75 9.95 -8.18
CA SER A 123 -3.20 10.94 -9.12
C SER A 123 -2.06 11.75 -8.52
N LYS A 124 -2.20 12.19 -7.25
CA LYS A 124 -1.13 12.89 -6.54
C LYS A 124 0.10 11.99 -6.40
N ALA A 125 -0.07 10.76 -5.90
CA ALA A 125 1.02 9.81 -5.74
C ALA A 125 1.68 9.42 -7.06
N TYR A 126 0.91 9.23 -8.13
CA TYR A 126 1.43 8.91 -9.46
C TYR A 126 2.19 10.08 -10.10
N THR A 127 1.80 11.32 -9.79
CA THR A 127 2.58 12.51 -10.16
C THR A 127 3.96 12.50 -9.47
N TYR A 128 4.02 12.12 -8.19
CA TYR A 128 5.29 11.90 -7.49
C TYR A 128 6.13 10.79 -8.15
N ILE A 129 5.50 9.65 -8.45
CA ILE A 129 6.18 8.52 -9.09
C ILE A 129 6.82 8.96 -10.41
N LEU A 130 6.07 9.61 -11.31
CA LEU A 130 6.61 10.06 -12.60
C LEU A 130 7.65 11.17 -12.47
N TYR A 131 7.55 12.02 -11.46
CA TYR A 131 8.57 13.03 -11.20
C TYR A 131 9.91 12.39 -10.84
N TYR A 132 9.89 11.44 -9.90
CA TYR A 132 11.10 10.79 -9.40
C TYR A 132 11.58 9.63 -10.26
N PHE A 133 10.70 9.01 -11.05
CA PHE A 133 10.97 7.85 -11.89
C PHE A 133 10.22 7.96 -13.24
N PRO A 134 10.58 8.95 -14.10
CA PRO A 134 9.89 9.24 -15.36
C PRO A 134 9.93 8.09 -16.37
N GLU A 135 10.85 7.15 -16.22
CA GLU A 135 10.98 5.95 -17.06
C GLU A 135 9.91 4.88 -16.82
N ILE A 136 9.10 5.01 -15.77
CA ILE A 136 8.16 3.98 -15.34
C ILE A 136 6.82 4.12 -16.04
N ALA A 137 6.37 3.02 -16.67
CA ALA A 137 5.00 2.88 -17.16
C ALA A 137 4.03 2.63 -16.00
N LEU A 138 3.11 3.58 -15.78
CA LEU A 138 2.04 3.43 -14.80
C LEU A 138 0.96 2.48 -15.32
N PRO A 139 0.37 1.65 -14.44
CA PRO A 139 -0.67 0.70 -14.84
C PRO A 139 -2.03 1.39 -14.98
N GLU A 140 -2.89 0.83 -15.83
CA GLU A 140 -4.33 1.10 -15.76
C GLU A 140 -4.89 0.58 -14.43
N ILE A 141 -5.94 1.22 -13.92
CA ILE A 141 -6.56 0.84 -12.65
C ILE A 141 -7.99 0.38 -12.88
N TYR A 142 -8.29 -0.84 -12.44
CA TYR A 142 -9.62 -1.43 -12.52
C TYR A 142 -10.21 -1.68 -11.13
N PHE A 143 -11.48 -1.41 -10.97
CA PHE A 143 -12.26 -1.94 -9.85
C PHE A 143 -13.12 -3.09 -10.35
N TYR A 144 -13.17 -4.17 -9.58
CA TYR A 144 -13.98 -5.35 -9.90
C TYR A 144 -14.68 -5.88 -8.65
N VAL A 145 -15.60 -6.83 -8.83
CA VAL A 145 -16.15 -7.65 -7.75
C VAL A 145 -15.72 -9.08 -7.99
N SER A 146 -15.25 -9.76 -6.94
CA SER A 146 -14.64 -11.08 -7.03
C SER A 146 -15.48 -12.19 -6.40
N GLY A 147 -16.53 -11.84 -5.67
CA GLY A 147 -17.25 -12.77 -4.79
C GLY A 147 -16.41 -13.13 -3.54
N PHE A 148 -15.64 -12.18 -3.02
CA PHE A 148 -14.65 -12.34 -1.94
C PHE A 148 -13.48 -13.29 -2.25
N ASN A 149 -13.25 -13.64 -3.51
CA ASN A 149 -12.17 -14.55 -3.91
C ASN A 149 -10.79 -13.90 -3.77
N ARG A 150 -10.60 -12.72 -4.37
CA ARG A 150 -9.28 -12.10 -4.50
C ARG A 150 -9.38 -10.59 -4.40
N SER A 151 -8.51 -9.97 -3.61
CA SER A 151 -8.46 -8.52 -3.42
C SER A 151 -7.67 -7.79 -4.51
N VAL A 152 -6.57 -8.36 -5.01
CA VAL A 152 -5.68 -7.73 -5.99
C VAL A 152 -5.41 -8.66 -7.16
N MET A 153 -5.59 -8.15 -8.39
CA MET A 153 -5.04 -8.73 -9.62
C MET A 153 -4.11 -7.71 -10.26
N LEU A 154 -2.96 -8.14 -10.78
CA LEU A 154 -2.02 -7.24 -11.42
C LEU A 154 -1.22 -7.96 -12.51
N ASN A 155 -0.84 -7.21 -13.54
CA ASN A 155 0.09 -7.63 -14.57
C ASN A 155 0.92 -6.41 -15.04
N GLU A 156 1.59 -6.52 -16.18
CA GLU A 156 2.39 -5.42 -16.73
C GLU A 156 1.54 -4.20 -17.12
N LYS A 157 0.28 -4.40 -17.51
CA LYS A 157 -0.63 -3.37 -18.01
C LYS A 157 -1.49 -2.72 -16.93
N PHE A 158 -1.97 -3.50 -15.96
CA PHE A 158 -2.97 -3.02 -15.01
C PHE A 158 -2.76 -3.50 -13.58
N ILE A 159 -3.39 -2.78 -12.65
CA ILE A 159 -3.68 -3.21 -11.28
C ILE A 159 -5.20 -3.13 -11.09
N ALA A 160 -5.77 -4.16 -10.51
CA ALA A 160 -7.19 -4.24 -10.24
C ALA A 160 -7.45 -4.57 -8.77
N LEU A 161 -8.40 -3.85 -8.16
CA LEU A 161 -8.83 -4.09 -6.78
C LEU A 161 -10.27 -4.56 -6.70
N GLY A 162 -10.48 -5.63 -5.94
CA GLY A 162 -11.78 -6.19 -5.63
C GLY A 162 -12.51 -5.30 -4.63
N THR A 163 -13.45 -4.49 -5.10
CA THR A 163 -14.22 -3.53 -4.28
C THR A 163 -15.05 -4.21 -3.19
N ASP A 164 -15.45 -5.46 -3.42
CA ASP A 164 -16.08 -6.34 -2.46
C ASP A 164 -15.14 -6.75 -1.30
N MET A 165 -13.85 -6.43 -1.36
CA MET A 165 -12.87 -6.62 -0.27
C MET A 165 -12.60 -5.35 0.55
N TYR A 166 -13.31 -4.24 0.28
CA TYR A 166 -13.10 -2.95 0.92
C TYR A 166 -14.40 -2.28 1.42
N LEU A 167 -15.37 -3.08 1.88
CA LEU A 167 -16.70 -2.62 2.29
C LEU A 167 -16.80 -2.16 3.75
N GLY A 168 -15.68 -2.11 4.47
CA GLY A 168 -15.57 -1.72 5.87
C GLY A 168 -15.13 -2.88 6.75
N SER A 169 -14.26 -2.60 7.73
CA SER A 169 -13.71 -3.62 8.64
C SER A 169 -14.77 -4.31 9.50
N ASP A 170 -15.91 -3.66 9.68
CA ASP A 170 -17.08 -4.13 10.43
C ASP A 170 -18.15 -4.78 9.54
N PHE A 171 -17.91 -4.92 8.24
CA PHE A 171 -18.87 -5.52 7.32
C PHE A 171 -19.10 -7.00 7.68
N GLU A 172 -20.31 -7.31 8.15
CA GLU A 172 -20.64 -8.59 8.79
C GLU A 172 -20.19 -9.83 7.99
N PRO A 173 -20.38 -9.91 6.65
CA PRO A 173 -19.92 -11.06 5.88
C PRO A 173 -18.42 -11.38 6.06
N TYR A 174 -17.56 -10.39 6.28
CA TYR A 174 -16.13 -10.63 6.44
C TYR A 174 -15.77 -11.45 7.67
N LYS A 175 -16.56 -11.40 8.74
CA LYS A 175 -16.27 -12.11 10.00
C LYS A 175 -16.21 -13.63 9.83
N ASN A 176 -16.91 -14.16 8.83
CA ASN A 176 -16.92 -15.59 8.51
C ASN A 176 -15.99 -15.96 7.35
N LEU A 177 -15.43 -14.97 6.65
CA LEU A 177 -14.63 -15.17 5.44
C LEU A 177 -13.13 -15.08 5.71
N THR A 178 -12.71 -14.31 6.71
CA THR A 178 -11.29 -14.04 6.95
C THR A 178 -10.96 -13.82 8.42
N TYR A 179 -9.67 -13.69 8.72
CA TYR A 179 -9.18 -13.50 10.07
C TYR A 179 -9.34 -12.05 10.54
N LYS A 180 -9.64 -11.87 11.83
CA LYS A 180 -9.85 -10.56 12.46
C LYS A 180 -8.73 -9.56 12.19
N TYR A 181 -7.47 -10.00 12.19
CA TYR A 181 -6.31 -9.12 12.00
C TYR A 181 -6.20 -8.55 10.57
N LEU A 182 -6.89 -9.13 9.58
CA LEU A 182 -6.93 -8.63 8.21
C LEU A 182 -8.02 -7.59 8.00
N LEU A 183 -9.09 -7.62 8.80
CA LEU A 183 -10.29 -6.81 8.62
C LEU A 183 -10.00 -5.30 8.64
N TYR A 184 -9.02 -4.85 9.43
CA TYR A 184 -8.71 -3.42 9.54
C TYR A 184 -8.34 -2.78 8.20
N ASN A 185 -7.71 -3.53 7.30
CA ASN A 185 -7.32 -3.03 5.98
C ASN A 185 -8.39 -3.26 4.90
N MET A 186 -9.51 -3.93 5.24
CA MET A 186 -10.67 -4.14 4.35
C MET A 186 -11.62 -2.94 4.37
N ARG A 187 -11.05 -1.74 4.33
CA ARG A 187 -11.75 -0.45 4.42
C ARG A 187 -11.45 0.40 3.19
N ARG A 188 -12.46 1.09 2.66
CA ARG A 188 -12.35 1.92 1.46
C ARG A 188 -11.20 2.94 1.55
N GLU A 189 -10.93 3.45 2.74
CA GLU A 189 -9.88 4.43 3.02
C GLU A 189 -8.46 3.87 2.78
N CYS A 190 -8.27 2.55 2.84
CA CYS A 190 -6.99 1.88 2.57
C CYS A 190 -6.73 1.72 1.06
N MET A 191 -7.75 1.81 0.21
CA MET A 191 -7.67 1.44 -1.20
C MET A 191 -6.67 2.26 -2.01
N ALA A 192 -6.59 3.58 -1.77
CA ALA A 192 -5.61 4.44 -2.45
C ALA A 192 -4.17 4.06 -2.06
N THR A 193 -3.92 3.80 -0.77
CA THR A 193 -2.63 3.34 -0.26
C THR A 193 -2.26 2.00 -0.87
N ASP A 194 -3.19 1.06 -0.93
CA ASP A 194 -2.97 -0.28 -1.49
C ASP A 194 -2.66 -0.22 -2.99
N LEU A 195 -3.35 0.63 -3.76
CA LEU A 195 -3.03 0.85 -5.19
C LEU A 195 -1.60 1.36 -5.37
N VAL A 196 -1.21 2.39 -4.61
CA VAL A 196 0.13 2.99 -4.74
C VAL A 196 1.21 2.00 -4.26
N SER A 197 0.96 1.31 -3.16
CA SER A 197 1.85 0.27 -2.63
C SER A 197 2.04 -0.87 -3.64
N ALA A 198 0.95 -1.43 -4.18
CA ALA A 198 1.00 -2.46 -5.23
C ALA A 198 1.75 -1.97 -6.48
N THR A 199 1.58 -0.70 -6.84
CA THR A 199 2.32 -0.05 -7.93
C THR A 199 3.83 -0.07 -7.67
N LEU A 200 4.25 0.35 -6.47
CA LEU A 200 5.67 0.37 -6.09
C LEU A 200 6.28 -1.04 -6.00
N PHE A 201 5.56 -2.01 -5.44
CA PHE A 201 6.01 -3.40 -5.39
C PHE A 201 6.08 -4.08 -6.77
N ARG A 202 5.29 -3.61 -7.75
CA ARG A 202 5.39 -4.02 -9.15
C ARG A 202 6.62 -3.40 -9.82
N MET A 203 6.92 -2.14 -9.51
CA MET A 203 8.02 -1.37 -10.11
C MET A 203 9.40 -1.82 -9.63
N PHE A 204 9.53 -2.15 -8.36
CA PHE A 204 10.81 -2.47 -7.74
C PHE A 204 10.84 -3.92 -7.31
N VAL A 205 11.93 -4.61 -7.64
CA VAL A 205 12.16 -6.01 -7.25
C VAL A 205 13.34 -6.07 -6.29
N MET A 206 13.23 -6.91 -5.26
CA MET A 206 14.34 -7.16 -4.36
C MET A 206 15.49 -7.84 -5.12
N ASN A 207 16.65 -7.21 -5.12
CA ASN A 207 17.87 -7.76 -5.68
C ASN A 207 18.85 -8.09 -4.54
N SER A 208 18.71 -9.29 -3.96
CA SER A 208 19.66 -9.82 -2.96
C SER A 208 20.08 -11.23 -3.35
N SER A 209 21.38 -11.50 -3.28
CA SER A 209 21.94 -12.84 -3.50
C SER A 209 21.80 -13.77 -2.29
N GLN A 210 21.50 -13.22 -1.11
CA GLN A 210 21.44 -13.98 0.15
C GLN A 210 20.02 -14.14 0.68
N ASP A 211 19.12 -13.22 0.32
CA ASP A 211 17.70 -13.23 0.73
C ASP A 211 17.51 -13.49 2.24
N ARG A 212 18.27 -12.72 3.04
CA ARG A 212 18.24 -12.73 4.51
C ARG A 212 17.08 -11.90 5.05
N LEU A 213 16.79 -12.03 6.34
CA LEU A 213 15.79 -11.19 7.02
C LEU A 213 16.07 -9.69 6.81
N ILE A 214 17.30 -9.22 7.06
CA ILE A 214 17.69 -7.81 6.81
C ILE A 214 17.41 -7.37 5.37
N ASP A 215 17.64 -8.24 4.38
CA ASP A 215 17.44 -7.87 2.97
C ASP A 215 15.95 -7.65 2.67
N ASN A 216 15.08 -8.50 3.22
CA ASN A 216 13.64 -8.36 3.13
C ASN A 216 13.15 -7.11 3.88
N MET A 217 13.66 -6.86 5.09
CA MET A 217 13.31 -5.69 5.89
C MET A 217 13.68 -4.41 5.15
N ILE A 218 14.92 -4.30 4.67
CA ILE A 218 15.40 -3.11 3.97
C ILE A 218 14.65 -2.92 2.64
N PHE A 219 14.45 -3.96 1.85
CA PHE A 219 13.70 -3.82 0.60
C PHE A 219 12.27 -3.29 0.84
N ARG A 220 11.51 -3.91 1.75
CA ARG A 220 10.17 -3.40 2.07
C ARG A 220 10.22 -2.02 2.73
N GLY A 221 11.24 -1.75 3.54
CA GLY A 221 11.49 -0.44 4.14
C GLY A 221 11.73 0.66 3.10
N LYS A 222 12.44 0.34 2.01
CA LYS A 222 12.63 1.25 0.86
C LYS A 222 11.32 1.56 0.17
N VAL A 223 10.49 0.54 -0.07
CA VAL A 223 9.15 0.72 -0.65
C VAL A 223 8.25 1.57 0.27
N MET A 224 8.24 1.28 1.58
CA MET A 224 7.49 2.08 2.57
C MET A 224 7.98 3.53 2.66
N TYR A 225 9.28 3.76 2.51
CA TYR A 225 9.86 5.10 2.46
C TYR A 225 9.42 5.87 1.20
N LEU A 226 9.42 5.23 0.02
CA LEU A 226 8.86 5.85 -1.18
C LEU A 226 7.37 6.14 -1.03
N LEU A 227 6.61 5.19 -0.49
CA LEU A 227 5.18 5.35 -0.26
C LEU A 227 4.88 6.56 0.63
N SER A 228 5.65 6.77 1.70
CA SER A 228 5.48 7.93 2.58
C SER A 228 5.92 9.26 1.97
N VAL A 229 6.87 9.24 1.03
CA VAL A 229 7.22 10.42 0.24
C VAL A 229 6.13 10.75 -0.78
N PHE A 230 5.53 9.73 -1.40
CA PHE A 230 4.55 9.89 -2.49
C PHE A 230 3.11 10.14 -2.00
N MET A 231 2.84 9.81 -0.74
CA MET A 231 1.58 10.06 -0.07
C MET A 231 1.80 10.89 1.20
N PRO A 232 2.33 12.13 1.09
CA PRO A 232 2.76 12.91 2.25
C PRO A 232 1.61 13.39 3.16
N ASP A 233 0.37 13.34 2.67
CA ASP A 233 -0.82 13.74 3.43
C ASP A 233 -1.41 12.57 4.25
N GLU A 234 -0.90 11.34 4.06
CA GLU A 234 -1.39 10.15 4.74
C GLU A 234 -0.59 9.88 6.03
N ASN A 235 -1.30 9.47 7.08
CA ASN A 235 -0.67 9.12 8.35
C ASN A 235 0.16 7.84 8.22
N LYS A 236 1.26 7.75 8.97
CA LYS A 236 2.22 6.63 8.87
C LYS A 236 1.61 5.28 9.25
N ASP A 237 0.74 5.25 10.25
CA ASP A 237 -0.02 4.06 10.65
C ASP A 237 -0.90 3.57 9.49
N LYS A 238 -1.61 4.48 8.82
CA LYS A 238 -2.44 4.16 7.66
C LYS A 238 -1.61 3.68 6.47
N LEU A 239 -0.43 4.26 6.21
CA LEU A 239 0.49 3.76 5.19
C LEU A 239 0.93 2.32 5.48
N MET A 240 1.20 2.02 6.75
CA MET A 240 1.61 0.69 7.19
C MET A 240 0.45 -0.32 7.19
N GLY A 241 -0.80 0.15 7.24
CA GLY A 241 -1.99 -0.67 7.46
C GLY A 241 -2.13 -1.12 8.91
N TYR A 242 -1.62 -0.30 9.86
CA TYR A 242 -1.71 -0.53 11.29
C TYR A 242 -2.83 0.30 11.90
N THR A 243 -3.44 -0.21 12.98
CA THR A 243 -4.23 0.64 13.87
C THR A 243 -3.32 1.67 14.56
N PRO A 244 -3.85 2.81 15.02
CA PRO A 244 -3.07 3.75 15.81
C PRO A 244 -2.39 3.09 17.02
N GLU A 245 -3.07 2.16 17.69
CA GLU A 245 -2.54 1.42 18.85
C GLU A 245 -1.39 0.48 18.44
N GLN A 246 -1.50 -0.19 17.29
CA GLN A 246 -0.42 -1.02 16.77
C GLN A 246 0.81 -0.20 16.41
N TRP A 247 0.61 1.00 15.86
CA TRP A 247 1.70 1.94 15.55
C TRP A 247 2.37 2.43 16.83
N GLU A 248 1.59 2.90 17.80
CA GLU A 248 2.08 3.35 19.12
C GLU A 248 2.86 2.24 19.83
N TRP A 249 2.33 1.00 19.83
CA TRP A 249 3.05 -0.15 20.38
C TRP A 249 4.41 -0.36 19.73
N CYS A 250 4.52 -0.18 18.40
CA CYS A 250 5.82 -0.31 17.75
C CYS A 250 6.81 0.77 18.19
N GLU A 251 6.35 2.01 18.40
CA GLU A 251 7.19 3.11 18.86
C GLU A 251 7.62 2.91 20.32
N ASP A 252 6.71 2.50 21.20
CA ASP A 252 7.00 2.26 22.63
C ASP A 252 8.00 1.11 22.85
N TYR A 253 7.96 0.09 21.99
CA TYR A 253 8.77 -1.12 22.10
C TYR A 253 9.90 -1.20 21.05
N GLU A 254 10.20 -0.12 20.31
CA GLU A 254 11.16 -0.11 19.19
C GLU A 254 12.52 -0.72 19.57
N LYS A 255 13.04 -0.34 20.74
CA LYS A 255 14.33 -0.81 21.26
C LYS A 255 14.29 -2.29 21.63
N GLN A 256 13.21 -2.75 22.24
CA GLN A 256 13.02 -4.14 22.66
C GLN A 256 12.88 -5.04 21.43
N ILE A 257 12.13 -4.61 20.42
CA ILE A 257 12.01 -5.31 19.14
C ILE A 257 13.39 -5.46 18.50
N TRP A 258 14.15 -4.36 18.39
CA TRP A 258 15.49 -4.40 17.82
C TRP A 258 16.43 -5.31 18.59
N THR A 259 16.43 -5.23 19.93
CA THR A 259 17.26 -6.06 20.81
C THR A 259 16.94 -7.55 20.62
N ALA A 260 15.64 -7.90 20.58
CA ALA A 260 15.21 -9.28 20.36
C ALA A 260 15.70 -9.84 19.01
N ILE A 261 15.63 -9.06 17.92
CA ILE A 261 16.13 -9.49 16.59
C ILE A 261 17.64 -9.77 16.63
N ILE A 262 18.41 -8.94 17.35
CA ILE A 262 19.86 -9.09 17.46
C ILE A 262 20.24 -10.28 18.35
N ASP A 263 19.63 -10.39 19.53
CA ASP A 263 19.95 -11.44 20.52
C ASP A 263 19.62 -12.84 19.97
N GLN A 264 18.52 -12.96 19.22
CA GLN A 264 18.12 -14.21 18.55
C GLN A 264 18.97 -14.52 17.31
N LYS A 265 19.83 -13.58 16.87
CA LYS A 265 20.63 -13.67 15.64
C LYS A 265 19.79 -13.80 14.37
N ASP A 266 18.56 -13.29 14.41
CA ASP A 266 17.59 -13.41 13.32
C ASP A 266 17.95 -12.53 12.12
N LEU A 267 18.60 -11.39 12.38
CA LEU A 267 18.85 -10.34 11.38
C LEU A 267 19.48 -10.85 10.08
N PHE A 268 20.44 -11.77 10.18
CA PHE A 268 21.17 -12.34 9.05
C PHE A 268 20.72 -13.76 8.67
N SER A 269 19.64 -14.25 9.28
CA SER A 269 19.09 -15.57 8.97
C SER A 269 18.53 -15.61 7.55
N THR A 270 18.72 -16.76 6.90
CA THR A 270 18.15 -17.11 5.58
C THR A 270 16.96 -18.07 5.69
N ASP A 271 16.53 -18.41 6.90
CA ASP A 271 15.38 -19.28 7.16
C ASP A 271 14.08 -18.62 6.66
N LYS A 272 13.46 -19.21 5.64
CA LYS A 272 12.24 -18.69 5.01
C LYS A 272 11.03 -18.68 5.94
N LEU A 273 10.91 -19.64 6.84
CA LEU A 273 9.82 -19.67 7.81
C LEU A 273 9.99 -18.56 8.85
N LEU A 274 11.23 -18.33 9.30
CA LEU A 274 11.54 -17.22 10.17
C LEU A 274 11.25 -15.87 9.50
N ILE A 275 11.74 -15.68 8.26
CA ILE A 275 11.50 -14.46 7.49
C ILE A 275 9.98 -14.20 7.34
N ARG A 276 9.19 -15.22 7.01
CA ARG A 276 7.73 -15.08 6.90
C ARG A 276 7.09 -14.62 8.21
N LYS A 277 7.54 -15.12 9.36
CA LYS A 277 7.03 -14.71 10.68
C LYS A 277 7.23 -13.22 10.98
N TYR A 278 8.29 -12.61 10.45
CA TYR A 278 8.58 -11.17 10.59
C TYR A 278 7.90 -10.30 9.54
N MET A 279 7.75 -10.82 8.32
CA MET A 279 7.43 -10.02 7.15
C MET A 279 5.96 -10.08 6.72
N ASN A 280 5.22 -11.13 7.05
CA ASN A 280 3.85 -11.32 6.55
C ASN A 280 2.80 -10.80 7.52
N ASP A 281 1.58 -10.57 7.00
CA ASP A 281 0.41 -10.33 7.83
C ASP A 281 0.17 -11.53 8.75
N ALA A 282 -0.07 -11.21 10.02
CA ALA A 282 -0.27 -12.17 11.09
C ALA A 282 -0.97 -11.44 12.25
N PRO A 283 -1.63 -12.16 13.17
CA PRO A 283 -2.17 -11.53 14.38
C PRO A 283 -1.07 -10.88 15.24
N PHE A 284 0.16 -11.42 15.17
CA PHE A 284 1.33 -10.90 15.86
C PHE A 284 2.63 -11.40 15.21
N THR A 285 3.75 -10.73 15.47
CA THR A 285 5.08 -11.19 15.05
C THR A 285 5.64 -12.18 16.07
N SER A 286 5.49 -13.49 15.79
CA SER A 286 5.73 -14.55 16.78
C SER A 286 7.13 -14.59 17.44
N PRO A 287 8.24 -14.25 16.76
CA PRO A 287 9.57 -14.22 17.40
C PRO A 287 9.75 -13.06 18.39
N ILE A 288 8.81 -12.11 18.44
CA ILE A 288 8.91 -10.89 19.26
C ILE A 288 7.96 -10.94 20.46
N SER A 289 6.65 -10.94 20.21
CA SER A 289 5.64 -10.95 21.27
C SER A 289 4.26 -11.28 20.71
N GLN A 290 3.40 -11.91 21.51
CA GLN A 290 1.98 -12.07 21.17
C GLN A 290 1.18 -10.76 21.22
N GLU A 291 1.72 -9.73 21.88
CA GLU A 291 1.14 -8.38 21.93
C GLU A 291 1.56 -7.52 20.74
N SER A 292 2.58 -7.95 19.99
CA SER A 292 3.07 -7.20 18.82
C SER A 292 2.08 -7.25 17.66
N PRO A 293 2.06 -6.24 16.76
CA PRO A 293 1.41 -6.41 15.47
C PRO A 293 2.19 -7.40 14.57
N GLY A 294 1.52 -7.95 13.56
CA GLY A 294 2.20 -8.62 12.44
C GLY A 294 3.07 -7.64 11.64
N ARG A 295 3.89 -8.14 10.71
CA ARG A 295 4.75 -7.31 9.81
C ARG A 295 5.78 -6.40 10.50
N LEU A 296 6.20 -6.67 11.73
CA LEU A 296 7.24 -5.85 12.40
C LEU A 296 8.55 -5.75 11.62
N GLY A 297 8.93 -6.77 10.85
CA GLY A 297 10.13 -6.70 10.01
C GLY A 297 10.03 -5.59 8.94
N THR A 298 8.84 -5.37 8.39
CA THR A 298 8.60 -4.26 7.45
C THR A 298 8.68 -2.91 8.18
N TRP A 299 8.09 -2.82 9.38
CA TRP A 299 8.12 -1.59 10.18
C TRP A 299 9.56 -1.19 10.57
N ILE A 300 10.34 -2.12 11.13
CA ILE A 300 11.76 -1.87 11.47
C ILE A 300 12.56 -1.53 10.22
N GLY A 301 12.34 -2.24 9.11
CA GLY A 301 12.96 -1.92 7.82
C GLY A 301 12.71 -0.48 7.39
N TRP A 302 11.47 0.00 7.54
CA TRP A 302 11.11 1.37 7.25
C TRP A 302 11.80 2.38 8.20
N ARG A 303 11.94 2.05 9.50
CA ARG A 303 12.69 2.87 10.47
C ARG A 303 14.18 2.97 10.11
N ILE A 304 14.81 1.86 9.74
CA ILE A 304 16.21 1.83 9.31
C ILE A 304 16.42 2.69 8.06
N VAL A 305 15.59 2.52 7.03
CA VAL A 305 15.68 3.30 5.79
C VAL A 305 15.40 4.78 6.03
N THR A 306 14.46 5.11 6.91
CA THR A 306 14.20 6.50 7.31
C THR A 306 15.42 7.11 8.00
N SER A 307 16.05 6.39 8.93
CA SER A 307 17.30 6.83 9.59
C SER A 307 18.43 7.03 8.58
N TYR A 308 18.58 6.09 7.64
CA TYR A 308 19.53 6.19 6.53
C TYR A 308 19.32 7.44 5.69
N MET A 309 18.10 7.72 5.25
CA MET A 309 17.81 8.88 4.41
C MET A 309 17.88 10.21 5.16
N ASN A 310 17.62 10.21 6.48
CA ASN A 310 17.80 11.40 7.31
C ASN A 310 19.27 11.75 7.53
N LYS A 311 20.13 10.73 7.67
CA LYS A 311 21.57 10.91 7.90
C LYS A 311 22.34 11.22 6.61
N ASN A 312 21.89 10.69 5.48
CA ASN A 312 22.55 10.83 4.18
C ASN A 312 21.73 11.78 3.27
N THR A 313 21.73 13.07 3.59
CA THR A 313 20.89 14.09 2.91
C THR A 313 21.29 14.38 1.47
N ASN A 314 22.43 13.86 1.01
CA ASN A 314 22.90 13.93 -0.36
C ASN A 314 22.35 12.79 -1.25
N ILE A 315 21.78 11.73 -0.67
CA ILE A 315 21.25 10.58 -1.40
C ILE A 315 19.82 10.88 -1.87
N ASP A 316 19.55 10.69 -3.15
CA ASP A 316 18.23 10.82 -3.75
C ASP A 316 17.40 9.50 -3.72
N LEU A 317 16.16 9.53 -4.22
CA LEU A 317 15.27 8.36 -4.21
C LEU A 317 15.72 7.27 -5.20
N LYS A 318 16.31 7.63 -6.34
CA LYS A 318 16.82 6.66 -7.32
C LYS A 318 18.03 5.93 -6.76
N GLU A 319 18.96 6.67 -6.16
CA GLU A 319 20.14 6.13 -5.47
C GLU A 319 19.73 5.20 -4.33
N LEU A 320 18.72 5.56 -3.53
CA LEU A 320 18.18 4.69 -2.49
C LEU A 320 17.69 3.34 -3.07
N MET A 321 16.92 3.38 -4.16
CA MET A 321 16.37 2.17 -4.76
C MET A 321 17.45 1.29 -5.39
N ASN A 322 18.46 1.90 -5.99
CA ASN A 322 19.60 1.22 -6.62
C ASN A 322 20.63 0.65 -5.62
N GLU A 323 20.59 1.08 -4.35
CA GLU A 323 21.44 0.50 -3.31
C GLU A 323 20.92 -0.88 -2.89
N ASN A 324 21.64 -1.92 -3.32
CA ASN A 324 21.30 -3.32 -3.06
C ASN A 324 22.04 -3.91 -1.85
N ASN A 325 23.02 -3.20 -1.28
CA ASN A 325 23.71 -3.64 -0.09
C ASN A 325 22.94 -3.22 1.17
N SER A 326 22.04 -4.10 1.64
CA SER A 326 21.26 -3.90 2.86
C SER A 326 22.12 -3.64 4.10
N GLN A 327 23.31 -4.25 4.17
CA GLN A 327 24.24 -4.05 5.28
C GLN A 327 24.84 -2.63 5.25
N LYS A 328 25.21 -2.12 4.07
CA LYS A 328 25.64 -0.72 3.90
C LYS A 328 24.54 0.25 4.33
N ILE A 329 23.28 -0.02 3.97
CA ILE A 329 22.15 0.81 4.43
C ILE A 329 22.05 0.79 5.95
N LEU A 330 22.10 -0.40 6.58
CA LEU A 330 22.06 -0.52 8.04
C LEU A 330 23.22 0.22 8.72
N GLU A 331 24.46 0.00 8.29
CA GLU A 331 25.65 0.63 8.88
C GLU A 331 25.61 2.16 8.75
N ASN A 332 25.28 2.66 7.56
CA ASN A 332 25.19 4.09 7.29
C ASN A 332 23.93 4.76 7.84
N SER A 333 22.94 3.97 8.30
CA SER A 333 21.77 4.50 9.00
C SER A 333 22.07 4.94 10.43
N ALA A 334 23.11 4.37 11.06
CA ALA A 334 23.37 4.45 12.50
C ALA A 334 22.12 4.16 13.36
N TYR A 335 21.21 3.32 12.87
CA TYR A 335 20.00 2.93 13.57
C TYR A 335 20.34 2.21 14.88
N ARG A 336 20.00 2.86 16.00
CA ARG A 336 20.22 2.42 17.39
C ARG A 336 19.08 2.98 18.25
N PRO A 337 17.87 2.39 18.16
CA PRO A 337 16.70 2.86 18.89
C PRO A 337 16.83 2.71 20.41
#